data_AF-A0A0M2S2Y5-F1
#
_entry.id   AF-A0A0M2S2Y5-F1
#
_cell.length_a   1.000
_cell.length_b   1.000
_cell.length_c   1.000
_cell.angle_alpha   90.00
_cell.angle_beta   90.00
_cell.angle_gamma   90.00
#
_symmetry.space_group_name_H-M   'P 1'
#
loop_
_entity.id
_entity.type
_entity.pdbx_description
1 polymer ?
#
loop_
_entity_poly.entity_id
_entity_poly.type
_entity_poly.pdbx_seq_one_letter_code
_entity_poly.pdbx_strand_id
1 'polypeptide(L)' 'MTHEQSDQERIESRAHLLPEEAAAGSDDPEAQADAILTESDIREEDRNAAPDTVLEHRTSDQTVTPVEPPD' A
#
# COMPACT_ATOMS: atom_id res chain seq x y z
N MET A 1 10.88 10.57 -18.99
CA MET A 1 9.56 10.67 -18.35
C MET A 1 9.69 11.66 -17.21
N THR A 2 8.72 12.55 -17.04
CA THR A 2 8.61 13.40 -15.84
C THR A 2 7.87 12.62 -14.75
N HIS A 3 8.01 12.99 -13.47
CA HIS A 3 7.25 12.36 -12.38
C HIS A 3 5.73 12.44 -12.67
N GLU A 4 5.23 13.60 -13.08
CA GLU A 4 3.81 13.77 -13.46
C GLU A 4 3.32 12.80 -14.55
N GLN A 5 4.17 12.48 -15.54
CA GLN A 5 3.81 11.48 -16.57
C GLN A 5 3.78 10.06 -15.99
N SER A 6 4.70 9.73 -15.08
CA SER A 6 4.69 8.44 -14.39
C SER A 6 3.49 8.31 -13.45
N ASP A 7 3.03 9.41 -12.86
CA ASP A 7 1.88 9.44 -11.96
C ASP A 7 0.60 9.20 -12.74
N GLN A 8 0.45 9.89 -13.88
CA GLN A 8 -0.68 9.70 -14.78
C GLN A 8 -0.78 8.24 -15.28
N GLU A 9 0.34 7.63 -15.69
CA GLU A 9 0.36 6.23 -16.12
C GLU A 9 -0.05 5.26 -14.98
N ARG A 10 0.36 5.56 -13.73
CA ARG A 10 -0.04 4.76 -12.55
C ARG A 10 -1.54 4.92 -12.26
N ILE A 11 -2.07 6.14 -12.33
CA ILE A 11 -3.49 6.43 -12.12
C ILE A 11 -4.34 5.70 -13.16
N GLU A 12 -4.01 5.84 -14.45
CA GLU A 12 -4.74 5.18 -15.54
C GLU A 12 -4.77 3.65 -15.38
N SER A 13 -3.64 3.06 -14.98
CA SER A 13 -3.55 1.63 -14.73
C SER A 13 -4.44 1.18 -13.55
N ARG A 14 -4.46 1.93 -12.44
CA ARG A 14 -5.25 1.59 -11.24
C ARG A 14 -6.74 1.89 -11.39
N ALA A 15 -7.11 2.91 -12.18
CA ALA A 15 -8.49 3.30 -12.44
C ALA A 15 -9.28 2.21 -13.19
N HIS A 16 -8.59 1.23 -13.77
CA HIS A 16 -9.22 0.06 -14.36
C HIS A 16 -9.85 -0.84 -13.29
N LEU A 17 -11.15 -0.65 -13.05
CA LEU A 17 -11.92 -1.37 -12.04
C LEU A 17 -11.95 -2.89 -12.28
N LEU A 18 -11.77 -3.65 -11.21
CA LEU A 18 -12.09 -5.09 -11.20
C LEU A 18 -13.61 -5.32 -11.29
N PRO A 19 -14.09 -6.51 -11.71
CA PRO A 19 -15.52 -6.80 -11.80
C PRO A 19 -16.30 -6.52 -10.51
N GLU A 20 -15.69 -6.82 -9.36
CA GLU A 20 -16.27 -6.58 -8.04
C GLU A 20 -16.36 -5.08 -7.72
N GLU A 21 -15.34 -4.30 -8.08
CA GLU A 21 -15.32 -2.84 -7.90
C GLU A 21 -16.34 -2.16 -8.84
N ALA A 22 -16.45 -2.63 -10.08
CA ALA A 22 -17.46 -2.16 -11.02
C ALA A 22 -18.89 -2.49 -10.55
N ALA A 23 -19.09 -3.65 -9.91
CA ALA A 23 -20.37 -4.03 -9.32
C ALA A 23 -20.73 -3.19 -8.09
N ALA A 24 -19.74 -2.83 -7.26
CA ALA A 24 -19.93 -1.90 -6.15
C ALA A 24 -20.20 -0.46 -6.65
N GLY A 25 -19.63 -0.10 -7.80
CA GLY A 25 -19.73 1.21 -8.42
C GLY A 25 -18.67 2.18 -7.92
N SER A 26 -18.18 3.04 -8.81
CA SER A 26 -17.32 4.18 -8.49
C SER A 26 -17.78 5.36 -9.34
N ASP A 27 -17.98 6.52 -8.70
CA ASP A 27 -18.41 7.75 -9.38
C ASP A 27 -17.30 8.33 -10.26
N ASP A 28 -16.04 8.19 -9.82
CA ASP A 28 -14.85 8.63 -10.52
C ASP A 28 -13.66 7.68 -10.20
N PRO A 29 -13.42 6.67 -11.04
CA PRO A 29 -12.34 5.72 -10.85
C PRO A 29 -10.93 6.35 -10.91
N GLU A 30 -10.76 7.42 -11.70
CA GLU A 30 -9.47 8.11 -11.83
C GLU A 30 -9.15 8.90 -10.55
N ALA A 31 -10.11 9.68 -10.05
CA ALA A 31 -9.94 10.39 -8.79
C ALA A 31 -9.75 9.44 -7.60
N GLN A 32 -10.46 8.31 -7.60
CA GLN A 32 -10.26 7.28 -6.58
C GLN A 32 -8.85 6.67 -6.66
N ALA A 33 -8.35 6.37 -7.86
CA ALA A 33 -7.02 5.84 -8.06
C ALA A 33 -5.92 6.82 -7.60
N ASP A 34 -6.05 8.10 -7.94
CA ASP A 34 -5.13 9.17 -7.52
C ASP A 34 -5.05 9.27 -5.99
N ALA A 35 -6.20 9.30 -5.31
CA ALA A 35 -6.26 9.35 -3.85
C ALA A 35 -5.59 8.12 -3.19
N ILE A 36 -5.83 6.91 -3.72
CA ILE A 36 -5.25 5.67 -3.19
C ILE A 36 -3.73 5.65 -3.39
N LEU A 37 -3.25 6.05 -4.57
CA LEU A 37 -1.82 6.04 -4.88
C LEU A 37 -1.09 7.09 -4.05
N THR A 38 -1.64 8.30 -3.94
CA THR A 38 -1.08 9.36 -3.09
C THR A 38 -0.96 8.90 -1.64
N GLU A 39 -2.02 8.33 -1.06
CA GLU A 39 -1.99 7.79 0.31
C GLU A 39 -0.99 6.63 0.45
N SER A 40 -0.83 5.81 -0.59
CA SER A 40 0.12 4.69 -0.57
C SER A 40 1.57 5.17 -0.61
N ASP A 41 1.88 6.17 -1.44
CA ASP A 41 3.21 6.78 -1.53
C ASP A 41 3.58 7.40 -0.16
N ILE A 42 2.64 8.08 0.52
CA ILE A 42 2.87 8.63 1.87
C ILE A 42 3.18 7.51 2.88
N ARG A 43 2.45 6.40 2.87
CA ARG A 43 2.69 5.26 3.79
C ARG A 43 3.97 4.49 3.48
N GLU A 44 4.42 4.52 2.24
CA GLU A 44 5.70 3.95 1.84
C GLU A 44 6.87 4.77 2.41
N GLU A 45 6.76 6.11 2.37
CA GLU A 45 7.77 7.03 2.90
C GLU A 45 7.75 7.12 4.44
N ASP A 46 6.58 7.14 5.05
CA ASP A 46 6.39 7.19 6.50
C ASP A 46 5.55 6.02 7.03
N ARG A 47 6.22 5.12 7.75
CA ARG A 47 5.59 3.96 8.41
C ARG A 47 4.50 4.34 9.42
N ASN A 48 4.48 5.58 9.92
CA ASN A 48 3.48 6.06 10.88
C ASN A 48 2.31 6.79 10.21
N ALA A 49 2.32 6.97 8.89
CA ALA A 49 1.26 7.68 8.17
C ALA A 49 -0.09 6.95 8.18
N ALA A 50 -0.12 5.67 8.59
CA ALA A 50 -1.35 4.93 8.85
C ALA A 50 -1.52 4.62 10.34
N PRO A 51 -1.97 5.59 11.15
CA PRO A 51 -2.09 5.42 12.60
C PRO A 51 -3.12 4.36 13.02
N ASP A 52 -4.13 4.10 12.19
CA ASP A 52 -5.12 3.04 12.42
C ASP A 52 -4.59 1.63 12.11
N THR A 53 -3.37 1.52 11.55
CA THR A 53 -2.73 0.24 11.27
C THR A 53 -1.77 -0.15 12.38
N VAL A 54 -1.86 -1.39 12.84
CA VAL A 54 -0.92 -1.95 13.83
C VAL A 54 0.25 -2.60 13.09
N LEU A 55 1.42 -1.96 13.13
CA LEU A 55 2.66 -2.55 12.62
C LEU A 55 3.45 -3.21 13.75
N GLU A 56 3.75 -4.50 13.59
CA GLU A 56 4.65 -5.20 14.51
C GLU A 56 6.10 -4.78 14.28
N HIS A 57 6.80 -4.37 15.35
CA HIS A 57 8.21 -3.98 15.30
C HIS A 57 9.15 -5.13 15.69
N ARG A 58 8.94 -6.32 15.11
CA ARG A 58 9.79 -7.48 15.38
C ARG A 58 11.14 -7.32 14.68
N THR A 59 12.23 -7.57 15.41
CA THR A 59 13.56 -7.75 14.82
C THR A 59 13.72 -9.18 14.31
N SER A 60 14.72 -9.41 13.45
CA SER A 60 14.99 -10.75 12.90
C SER A 60 15.20 -11.82 14.00
N ASP A 61 15.90 -11.47 15.07
CA ASP A 61 16.15 -12.38 16.22
C ASP A 61 14.88 -12.73 16.98
N GLN A 62 13.84 -11.88 16.91
CA GLN A 62 12.56 -12.13 17.56
C GLN A 62 11.66 -13.05 16.73
N THR A 63 12.00 -13.39 15.49
CA THR A 63 11.17 -14.24 14.63
C THR A 63 11.48 -15.73 14.81
N VAL A 64 12.68 -16.09 15.27
CA VAL A 64 13.12 -17.49 15.43
C VAL A 64 13.11 -17.88 16.90
N THR A 65 12.57 -19.05 17.21
CA THR A 65 12.67 -19.67 18.55
C THR A 65 14.15 -19.99 18.83
N PRO A 66 14.76 -19.48 19.93
CA PRO A 66 16.14 -19.80 20.25
C PRO A 66 16.33 -21.33 20.36
N VAL A 67 17.30 -21.89 19.64
CA VAL A 67 17.72 -23.29 19.83
C VAL A 67 18.51 -23.34 21.13
N GLU A 68 17.92 -23.93 22.17
CA GLU A 68 18.62 -24.20 23.43
C GLU A 68 19.68 -25.29 23.18
N PRO A 69 20.94 -25.07 23.58
CA PRO A 69 21.97 -26.11 23.46
C PRO A 69 21.65 -27.29 24.39
N PRO A 70 21.94 -28.55 23.99
CA PRO A 70 21.69 -29.71 24.83
C PRO A 70 22.58 -29.74 26.07
N ASP A 71 22.01 -30.16 27.22
CA ASP A 71 22.67 -30.39 28.51
C ASP A 71 23.83 -31.41 28.45
#